data_AF-A0A3L7NHR8-F1
#
_entry.id   AF-A0A3L7NHR8-F1
#
_cell.length_a   1.000
_cell.length_b   1.000
_cell.length_c   1.000
_cell.angle_alpha   90.00
_cell.angle_beta   90.00
_cell.angle_gamma   90.00
#
_symmetry.space_group_name_H-M   'P 1'
#
loop_
_entity.id
_entity.type
_entity.pdbx_description
1 polymer ?
#
loop_
_entity_poly.entity_id
_entity_poly.type
_entity_poly.pdbx_seq_one_letter_code
_entity_poly.pdbx_strand_id
1 'polypeptide(L)'
;MTRFAIRKHDPSSRRALLLGTALVLLTGGCSASGRVAARRLLDDMSTGNRKLATTITRFNEVLLERVNDKCNDEAVLNSLEGVRALIRELDEASQGWKIPETVEAVAVVKAYRDHLAGRDSLFAEKVPLILESLAVPELTKAERSKRTKGVFDQIRVAEKKSLKALRDEQRKFAASAGIFAYD
;
A
#
# COMPACT_ATOMS: atom_id res chain seq x y z
N MET A 1 -88.79 -2.19 -3.47
CA MET A 1 -87.52 -2.63 -2.84
C MET A 1 -86.63 -3.20 -3.94
N THR A 2 -86.04 -2.34 -4.77
CA THR A 2 -84.67 -1.77 -4.76
C THR A 2 -83.67 -2.65 -5.53
N ARG A 3 -83.38 -2.17 -6.75
CA ARG A 3 -82.37 -2.61 -7.73
C ARG A 3 -80.98 -2.15 -7.29
N PHE A 4 -79.92 -2.82 -7.73
CA PHE A 4 -78.67 -2.15 -8.07
C PHE A 4 -78.09 -2.68 -9.38
N ALA A 5 -77.83 -1.73 -10.27
CA ALA A 5 -77.49 -1.90 -11.67
C ALA A 5 -75.99 -1.64 -11.89
N ILE A 6 -75.44 -2.36 -12.87
CA ILE A 6 -74.13 -2.15 -13.47
C ILE A 6 -74.11 -0.77 -14.13
N ARG A 7 -73.13 0.08 -13.77
CA ARG A 7 -72.88 1.37 -14.43
C ARG A 7 -71.51 1.41 -15.09
N LYS A 8 -71.51 2.09 -16.24
CA LYS A 8 -70.47 2.25 -17.26
C LYS A 8 -69.31 3.15 -16.81
N HIS A 9 -68.19 2.96 -17.52
CA HIS A 9 -66.97 3.75 -17.66
C HIS A 9 -67.05 5.26 -17.46
N ASP A 10 -66.02 5.83 -16.82
CA ASP A 10 -65.60 7.23 -16.94
C ASP A 10 -64.15 7.26 -17.51
N PRO A 11 -63.86 8.02 -18.59
CA PRO A 11 -62.53 8.18 -19.19
C PRO A 11 -61.93 9.55 -18.84
N SER A 12 -61.29 9.68 -17.69
CA SER A 12 -60.74 10.98 -17.26
C SER A 12 -59.56 10.87 -16.28
N SER A 13 -58.45 10.26 -16.71
CA SER A 13 -57.11 10.63 -16.19
C SER A 13 -55.98 10.15 -17.10
N ARG A 14 -55.95 10.68 -18.33
CA ARG A 14 -54.71 10.78 -19.11
C ARG A 14 -53.98 12.03 -18.58
N ARG A 15 -52.98 11.83 -17.71
CA ARG A 15 -51.89 12.74 -17.30
C ARG A 15 -51.70 12.74 -15.77
N ALA A 16 -50.94 11.78 -15.29
CA ALA A 16 -50.17 11.94 -14.06
C ALA A 16 -48.83 11.19 -14.22
N LEU A 17 -47.79 11.98 -14.56
CA LEU A 17 -46.36 11.78 -14.29
C LEU A 17 -45.85 10.32 -14.38
N LEU A 18 -45.44 9.83 -15.55
CA LEU A 18 -44.05 9.96 -16.02
C LEU A 18 -43.32 11.21 -15.49
N LEU A 19 -42.79 11.15 -14.27
CA LEU A 19 -41.65 11.91 -13.71
C LEU A 19 -41.72 11.80 -12.19
N GLY A 20 -40.86 10.97 -11.62
CA GLY A 20 -40.77 10.81 -10.17
C GLY A 20 -39.57 9.96 -9.80
N THR A 21 -38.37 10.56 -9.90
CA THR A 21 -37.14 10.18 -9.19
C THR A 21 -36.68 8.72 -9.38
N ALA A 22 -35.78 8.40 -10.32
CA ALA A 22 -34.37 8.80 -10.26
C ALA A 22 -33.85 8.97 -8.82
N LEU A 23 -34.12 7.98 -7.95
CA LEU A 23 -33.51 7.93 -6.63
C LEU A 23 -32.12 7.30 -6.77
N VAL A 24 -31.20 8.16 -7.20
CA VAL A 24 -29.77 8.03 -6.95
C VAL A 24 -29.59 7.91 -5.43
N LEU A 25 -29.40 6.68 -4.94
CA LEU A 25 -28.94 6.43 -3.57
C LEU A 25 -27.63 5.63 -3.62
N LEU A 26 -26.58 6.42 -3.83
CA LEU A 26 -25.36 6.42 -3.00
C LEU A 26 -24.46 5.17 -3.01
N THR A 27 -24.08 4.72 -4.21
CA THR A 27 -22.64 4.50 -4.42
C THR A 27 -22.10 5.82 -4.92
N GLY A 28 -21.35 6.56 -4.09
CA GLY A 28 -20.65 7.79 -4.45
C GLY A 28 -19.58 7.52 -5.51
N GLY A 29 -20.01 7.13 -6.70
CA GLY A 29 -19.16 6.73 -7.79
C GLY A 29 -18.40 7.95 -8.23
N CYS A 30 -17.10 7.97 -7.93
CA CYS A 30 -16.16 8.80 -8.67
C CYS A 30 -16.54 8.77 -10.15
N SER A 31 -16.53 9.93 -10.81
CA SER A 31 -16.66 10.02 -12.26
C SER A 31 -15.71 9.01 -12.93
N ALA A 32 -15.98 8.64 -14.18
CA ALA A 32 -15.07 7.78 -14.93
C ALA A 32 -13.62 8.31 -14.88
N SER A 33 -13.44 9.63 -14.91
CA SER A 33 -12.14 10.31 -14.73
C SER A 33 -11.54 10.13 -13.32
N GLY A 34 -12.34 10.22 -12.26
CA GLY A 34 -11.89 10.00 -10.89
C GLY A 34 -11.42 8.56 -10.64
N ARG A 35 -12.11 7.56 -11.22
CA ARG A 35 -11.68 6.15 -11.15
C ARG A 35 -10.36 5.90 -11.86
N VAL A 36 -10.17 6.51 -13.03
CA VAL A 36 -8.90 6.42 -13.78
C VAL A 36 -7.75 7.05 -12.99
N ALA A 37 -7.98 8.22 -12.38
CA ALA A 37 -6.97 8.87 -11.54
C ALA A 37 -6.62 8.01 -10.31
N ALA A 38 -7.62 7.47 -9.62
CA ALA A 38 -7.41 6.58 -8.48
C ALA A 38 -6.64 5.31 -8.86
N ARG A 39 -7.00 4.69 -9.99
CA ARG A 39 -6.29 3.50 -10.48
C ARG A 39 -4.84 3.81 -10.80
N ARG A 40 -4.57 4.93 -11.48
CA ARG A 40 -3.21 5.36 -11.80
C ARG A 40 -2.36 5.55 -10.55
N LEU A 41 -2.90 6.23 -9.53
CA LEU A 41 -2.20 6.42 -8.25
C LEU A 41 -1.85 5.09 -7.58
N LEU A 42 -2.80 4.15 -7.57
CA LEU A 42 -2.59 2.82 -7.02
C LEU A 42 -1.58 1.97 -7.83
N ASP A 43 -1.54 2.14 -9.15
CA ASP A 43 -0.57 1.49 -10.04
C ASP A 43 0.85 2.07 -9.86
N ASP A 44 0.97 3.40 -9.68
CA ASP A 44 2.23 4.08 -9.36
C ASP A 44 2.82 3.55 -8.03
N MET A 45 1.99 3.45 -6.98
CA MET A 45 2.39 2.84 -5.70
C MET A 45 2.79 1.37 -5.84
N SER A 46 2.02 0.58 -6.60
CA SER A 46 2.30 -0.84 -6.81
C SER A 46 3.65 -1.03 -7.52
N THR A 47 3.92 -0.20 -8.53
CA THR A 47 5.19 -0.19 -9.26
C THR A 47 6.36 0.12 -8.34
N GLY A 48 6.24 1.17 -7.51
CA GLY A 48 7.25 1.52 -6.52
C GLY A 48 7.51 0.40 -5.51
N ASN A 49 6.44 -0.18 -4.97
CA ASN A 49 6.51 -1.28 -4.00
C ASN A 49 7.20 -2.53 -4.58
N ARG A 50 6.93 -2.87 -5.86
CA ARG A 50 7.59 -4.01 -6.53
C ARG A 50 9.08 -3.79 -6.73
N LYS A 51 9.47 -2.59 -7.16
CA LYS A 51 10.89 -2.20 -7.26
C LYS A 51 11.57 -2.33 -5.90
N LEU A 52 10.97 -1.73 -4.87
CA LEU A 52 11.52 -1.75 -3.52
C LEU A 52 11.62 -3.17 -2.94
N ALA A 53 10.60 -4.01 -3.13
CA ALA A 53 10.64 -5.41 -2.72
C ALA A 53 11.79 -6.18 -3.37
N THR A 54 12.03 -5.95 -4.67
CA THR A 54 13.13 -6.60 -5.41
C THR A 54 14.49 -6.16 -4.87
N THR A 55 14.68 -4.86 -4.63
CA THR A 55 15.93 -4.32 -4.09
C THR A 55 16.18 -4.80 -2.66
N ILE A 56 15.14 -4.88 -1.82
CA ILE A 56 15.26 -5.42 -0.45
C ILE A 56 15.61 -6.91 -0.46
N THR A 57 15.04 -7.70 -1.37
CA THR A 57 15.42 -9.12 -1.51
C THR A 57 16.91 -9.26 -1.80
N ARG A 58 17.44 -8.47 -2.75
CA ARG A 58 18.88 -8.46 -3.04
C ARG A 58 19.73 -8.02 -1.86
N PHE A 59 19.28 -7.00 -1.12
CA PHE A 59 19.96 -6.57 0.11
C PHE A 59 20.00 -7.69 1.17
N ASN A 60 18.90 -8.41 1.36
CA ASN A 60 18.86 -9.55 2.27
C ASN A 60 19.80 -10.67 1.83
N GLU A 61 19.93 -10.93 0.52
CA GLU A 61 20.92 -11.88 -0.01
C GLU A 61 22.34 -11.47 0.36
N VAL A 62 22.71 -10.19 0.18
CA VAL A 62 24.03 -9.66 0.57
C VAL A 62 24.26 -9.78 2.08
N LEU A 63 23.25 -9.50 2.92
CA LEU A 63 23.38 -9.71 4.36
C LEU A 63 23.59 -11.20 4.72
N LEU A 64 22.90 -12.12 4.04
CA LEU A 64 23.08 -13.55 4.25
C LEU A 64 24.46 -14.02 3.77
N GLU A 65 24.98 -13.48 2.67
CA GLU A 65 26.36 -13.70 2.23
C GLU A 65 27.35 -13.22 3.29
N ARG A 66 27.11 -12.05 3.89
CA ARG A 66 27.95 -11.52 4.95
C ARG A 66 27.94 -12.40 6.20
N VAL A 67 26.77 -12.90 6.63
CA VAL A 67 26.64 -13.87 7.74
C VAL A 67 27.42 -15.17 7.46
N ASN A 68 27.56 -15.53 6.18
CA ASN A 68 28.32 -16.69 5.72
C ASN A 68 29.78 -16.39 5.41
N ASP A 69 30.27 -15.19 5.74
CA ASP A 69 31.63 -14.71 5.49
C ASP A 69 32.02 -14.77 3.99
N LYS A 70 31.03 -14.60 3.10
CA LYS A 70 31.23 -14.59 1.63
C LYS A 70 31.45 -13.19 1.04
N CYS A 71 31.12 -12.15 1.79
CA CYS A 71 31.37 -10.74 1.43
C CYS A 71 31.76 -9.94 2.68
N ASN A 72 32.15 -8.68 2.50
CA ASN A 72 32.60 -7.77 3.56
C ASN A 72 31.50 -6.77 3.95
N ASP A 73 31.77 -5.97 4.99
CA ASP A 73 30.81 -4.95 5.47
C ASP A 73 30.55 -3.86 4.42
N GLU A 74 31.55 -3.54 3.59
CA GLU A 74 31.41 -2.57 2.51
C GLU A 74 30.35 -3.00 1.48
N ALA A 75 30.32 -4.28 1.10
CA ALA A 75 29.29 -4.83 0.21
C ALA A 75 27.89 -4.66 0.82
N VAL A 76 27.73 -4.90 2.12
CA VAL A 76 26.47 -4.68 2.84
C VAL A 76 26.07 -3.21 2.82
N LEU A 77 27.00 -2.30 3.14
CA LEU A 77 26.73 -0.87 3.19
C LEU A 77 26.37 -0.30 1.80
N ASN A 78 27.07 -0.73 0.75
CA ASN A 78 26.76 -0.35 -0.63
C ASN A 78 25.38 -0.86 -1.06
N SER A 79 25.03 -2.10 -0.70
CA SER A 79 23.71 -2.66 -1.00
C SER A 79 22.59 -1.93 -0.23
N LEU A 80 22.83 -1.59 1.04
CA LEU A 80 21.93 -0.77 1.84
C LEU A 80 21.73 0.62 1.21
N GLU A 81 22.80 1.28 0.80
CA GLU A 81 22.70 2.60 0.15
C GLU A 81 21.86 2.54 -1.13
N GLY A 82 21.93 1.45 -1.89
CA GLY A 82 21.03 1.20 -3.02
C GLY A 82 19.54 1.12 -2.62
N VAL A 83 19.22 0.48 -1.50
CA VAL A 83 17.85 0.47 -0.95
C VAL A 83 17.42 1.87 -0.55
N ARG A 84 18.28 2.61 0.18
CA ARG A 84 17.96 3.97 0.67
C ARG A 84 17.81 4.97 -0.47
N ALA A 85 18.65 4.88 -1.49
CA ALA A 85 18.55 5.68 -2.70
C ALA A 85 17.19 5.45 -3.40
N LEU A 86 16.77 4.20 -3.54
CA LEU A 86 15.45 3.90 -4.10
C LEU A 86 14.30 4.40 -3.21
N ILE A 87 14.42 4.31 -1.88
CA ILE A 87 13.42 4.89 -0.97
C ILE A 87 13.29 6.40 -1.20
N ARG A 88 14.40 7.13 -1.33
CA ARG A 88 14.41 8.57 -1.63
C ARG A 88 13.79 8.87 -2.99
N GLU A 89 14.18 8.14 -4.05
CA GLU A 89 13.60 8.28 -5.39
C GLU A 89 12.07 8.11 -5.36
N LEU A 90 11.58 7.10 -4.63
CA LEU A 90 10.14 6.83 -4.52
C LEU A 90 9.41 7.89 -3.71
N ASP A 91 10.01 8.41 -2.65
CA ASP A 91 9.43 9.50 -1.86
C ASP A 91 9.33 10.79 -2.69
N GLU A 92 10.42 11.16 -3.37
CA GLU A 92 10.47 12.31 -4.29
C GLU A 92 9.44 12.18 -5.41
N ALA A 93 9.38 11.01 -6.07
CA ALA A 93 8.38 10.74 -7.09
C ALA A 93 6.94 10.89 -6.55
N SER A 94 6.71 10.45 -5.31
CA SER A 94 5.40 10.55 -4.67
C SER A 94 4.96 12.00 -4.42
N GLN A 95 5.88 12.96 -4.31
CA GLN A 95 5.55 14.38 -4.17
C GLN A 95 4.92 14.96 -5.44
N GLY A 96 5.27 14.39 -6.61
CA GLY A 96 4.75 14.82 -7.91
C GLY A 96 3.47 14.11 -8.37
N TRP A 97 2.93 13.19 -7.57
CA TRP A 97 1.73 12.45 -7.95
C TRP A 97 0.49 13.34 -8.04
N LYS A 98 -0.36 13.06 -9.04
CA LYS A 98 -1.69 13.68 -9.12
C LYS A 98 -2.61 12.96 -8.14
N ILE A 99 -2.86 13.58 -6.99
CA ILE A 99 -3.68 13.02 -5.92
C ILE A 99 -5.13 13.46 -6.14
N PRO A 100 -6.10 12.53 -6.23
CA PRO A 100 -7.51 12.89 -6.22
C PRO A 100 -7.89 13.69 -4.98
N GLU A 101 -8.83 14.63 -5.11
CA GLU A 101 -9.31 15.48 -4.01
C GLU A 101 -10.28 14.71 -3.10
N THR A 102 -9.81 13.62 -2.48
CA THR A 102 -10.56 12.83 -1.50
C THR A 102 -9.73 12.58 -0.26
N VAL A 103 -10.41 12.40 0.88
CA VAL A 103 -9.75 12.12 2.16
C VAL A 103 -8.97 10.81 2.10
N GLU A 104 -9.53 9.78 1.44
CA GLU A 104 -8.89 8.48 1.30
C GLU A 104 -7.65 8.55 0.40
N ALA A 105 -7.65 9.39 -0.64
CA ALA A 105 -6.48 9.59 -1.50
C ALA A 105 -5.31 10.21 -0.72
N VAL A 106 -5.59 11.22 0.09
CA VAL A 106 -4.58 11.84 0.96
C VAL A 106 -4.08 10.85 2.00
N ALA A 107 -4.98 10.08 2.61
CA ALA A 107 -4.62 9.07 3.61
C ALA A 107 -3.72 7.97 3.02
N VAL A 108 -4.03 7.43 1.84
CA VAL A 108 -3.21 6.37 1.22
C VAL A 108 -1.84 6.89 0.79
N VAL A 109 -1.74 8.12 0.27
CA VAL A 109 -0.44 8.71 -0.08
C VAL A 109 0.39 8.97 1.17
N LYS A 110 -0.23 9.48 2.24
CA LYS A 110 0.45 9.63 3.52
C LYS A 110 0.96 8.28 4.03
N ALA A 111 0.12 7.24 4.02
CA ALA A 111 0.50 5.90 4.46
C ALA A 111 1.65 5.31 3.62
N TYR A 112 1.67 5.60 2.32
CA TYR A 112 2.77 5.20 1.44
C TYR A 112 4.09 5.88 1.83
N ARG A 113 4.07 7.19 2.06
CA ARG A 113 5.26 7.95 2.49
C ARG A 113 5.73 7.55 3.89
N ASP A 114 4.79 7.37 4.82
CA ASP A 114 5.08 6.85 6.16
C ASP A 114 5.71 5.45 6.09
N HIS A 115 5.26 4.60 5.16
CA HIS A 115 5.84 3.28 4.91
C HIS A 115 7.30 3.38 4.44
N LEU A 116 7.58 4.27 3.48
CA LEU A 116 8.92 4.55 2.98
C LEU A 116 9.85 5.07 4.09
N ALA A 117 9.42 6.10 4.81
CA ALA A 117 10.18 6.69 5.91
C ALA A 117 10.43 5.68 7.04
N GLY A 118 9.40 4.90 7.40
CA GLY A 118 9.51 3.85 8.41
C GLY A 118 10.50 2.75 8.01
N ARG A 119 10.61 2.43 6.72
CA ARG A 119 11.62 1.50 6.20
C ARG A 119 13.03 2.06 6.29
N ASP A 120 13.26 3.30 5.88
CA ASP A 120 14.59 3.92 5.99
C ASP A 120 15.07 3.95 7.45
N SER A 121 14.19 4.37 8.37
CA SER A 121 14.47 4.38 9.80
C SER A 121 14.76 2.98 10.36
N LEU A 122 13.99 1.97 9.94
CA LEU A 122 14.19 0.59 10.38
C LEU A 122 15.56 0.05 9.95
N PHE A 123 15.98 0.29 8.70
CA PHE A 123 17.29 -0.14 8.25
C PHE A 123 18.42 0.64 8.94
N ALA A 124 18.27 1.95 9.13
CA ALA A 124 19.23 2.77 9.86
C ALA A 124 19.43 2.29 11.31
N GLU A 125 18.36 1.83 11.97
CA GLU A 125 18.43 1.32 13.34
C GLU A 125 19.02 -0.11 13.39
N LYS A 126 18.59 -1.00 12.49
CA LYS A 126 18.85 -2.44 12.65
C LYS A 126 20.08 -2.96 11.93
N VAL A 127 20.48 -2.38 10.80
CA VAL A 127 21.64 -2.87 10.05
C VAL A 127 22.96 -2.70 10.83
N PRO A 128 23.22 -1.58 11.54
CA PRO A 128 24.40 -1.47 12.39
C PRO A 128 24.49 -2.59 13.43
N LEU A 129 23.37 -2.94 14.08
CA LEU A 129 23.32 -4.02 15.08
C LEU A 129 23.67 -5.40 14.48
N ILE A 130 23.32 -5.62 13.21
CA ILE A 130 23.71 -6.84 12.48
C ILE A 130 25.23 -6.84 12.26
N LEU A 131 25.79 -5.75 11.75
CA LEU A 131 27.23 -5.65 11.48
C LEU A 131 28.07 -5.76 12.75
N GLU A 132 27.69 -5.07 13.82
CA GLU A 132 28.31 -5.18 15.14
C GLU A 132 28.30 -6.62 15.67
N SER A 133 27.17 -7.32 15.50
CA SER A 133 27.06 -8.73 15.90
C SER A 133 27.98 -9.66 15.09
N LEU A 134 28.30 -9.30 13.86
CA LEU A 134 29.17 -10.07 12.96
C LEU A 134 30.65 -9.72 13.10
N ALA A 135 30.98 -8.56 13.66
CA ALA A 135 32.35 -8.10 13.89
C ALA A 135 33.02 -8.76 15.10
N VAL A 136 32.28 -9.49 15.95
CA VAL A 136 32.84 -10.15 17.14
C VAL A 136 33.68 -11.37 16.72
N PRO A 137 35.01 -11.34 16.88
CA PRO A 137 35.91 -12.35 16.31
C PRO A 137 35.83 -13.71 17.01
N GLU A 138 35.38 -13.72 18.27
CA GLU A 138 35.31 -14.91 19.12
C GLU A 138 34.06 -15.76 18.88
N LEU A 139 33.05 -15.24 18.16
CA LEU A 139 31.82 -15.97 17.91
C LEU A 139 32.01 -17.03 16.83
N THR A 140 31.49 -18.22 17.09
CA THR A 140 31.33 -19.25 16.05
C THR A 140 30.30 -18.79 15.01
N LYS A 141 30.35 -19.38 13.81
CA LYS A 141 29.36 -19.12 12.74
C LYS A 141 27.92 -19.36 13.19
N ALA A 142 27.69 -20.38 14.03
CA ALA A 142 26.38 -20.71 14.56
C ALA A 142 25.85 -19.62 15.52
N GLU A 143 26.71 -19.06 16.37
CA GLU A 143 26.36 -17.99 17.29
C GLU A 143 26.09 -16.67 16.56
N ARG A 144 26.94 -16.33 15.56
CA ARG A 144 26.71 -15.18 14.67
C ARG A 144 25.34 -15.28 14.00
N SER A 145 25.03 -16.44 13.42
CA SER A 145 23.75 -16.72 12.76
C SER A 145 22.56 -16.61 13.71
N LYS A 146 22.70 -17.10 14.95
CA LYS A 146 21.65 -17.01 15.98
C LYS A 146 21.38 -15.56 16.39
N ARG A 147 22.43 -14.75 16.57
CA ARG A 147 22.31 -13.32 16.95
C ARG A 147 21.68 -12.50 15.83
N THR A 148 22.16 -12.64 14.60
CA THR A 148 21.61 -11.90 13.46
C THR A 148 20.17 -12.29 13.16
N LYS A 149 19.79 -13.56 13.31
CA LYS A 149 18.41 -14.03 13.14
C LYS A 149 17.40 -13.23 13.99
N GLY A 150 17.74 -12.93 15.24
CA GLY A 150 16.86 -12.13 16.11
C GLY A 150 16.59 -10.72 15.55
N VAL A 151 17.62 -10.09 14.99
CA VAL A 151 17.49 -8.76 14.36
C VAL A 151 16.69 -8.85 13.06
N PHE A 152 16.93 -9.87 12.23
CA PHE A 152 16.13 -10.13 11.02
C PHE A 152 14.65 -10.34 11.33
N ASP A 153 14.33 -11.11 12.37
CA ASP A 153 12.94 -11.33 12.78
C ASP A 153 12.27 -10.03 13.22
N GLN A 154 12.99 -9.15 13.93
CA GLN A 154 12.49 -7.81 14.28
C GLN A 154 12.19 -6.96 13.04
N ILE A 155 13.13 -6.92 12.07
CA ILE A 155 12.94 -6.22 10.80
C ILE A 155 11.69 -6.76 10.10
N ARG A 156 11.58 -8.08 9.94
CA ARG A 156 10.45 -8.73 9.26
C ARG A 156 9.11 -8.43 9.91
N VAL A 157 9.05 -8.43 11.25
CA VAL A 157 7.83 -8.10 11.99
C VAL A 157 7.44 -6.63 11.78
N ALA A 158 8.41 -5.71 11.88
CA ALA A 158 8.18 -4.29 11.66
C ALA A 158 7.71 -3.99 10.23
N GLU A 159 8.37 -4.59 9.24
CA GLU A 159 7.98 -4.47 7.82
C GLU A 159 6.59 -5.01 7.57
N LYS A 160 6.26 -6.20 8.10
CA LYS A 160 4.93 -6.79 7.94
C LYS A 160 3.84 -5.89 8.52
N LYS A 161 4.10 -5.27 9.68
CA LYS A 161 3.17 -4.32 10.31
C LYS A 161 2.98 -3.07 9.44
N SER A 162 4.08 -2.47 8.97
CA SER A 162 4.06 -1.28 8.13
C SER A 162 3.35 -1.54 6.79
N LEU A 163 3.68 -2.64 6.12
CA LEU A 163 3.05 -3.04 4.86
C LEU A 163 1.56 -3.35 5.01
N LYS A 164 1.15 -3.95 6.14
CA LYS A 164 -0.27 -4.17 6.43
C LYS A 164 -1.01 -2.83 6.53
N ALA A 165 -0.47 -1.85 7.25
CA ALA A 165 -1.09 -0.54 7.40
C ALA A 165 -1.27 0.16 6.03
N LEU A 166 -0.23 0.13 5.17
CA LEU A 166 -0.33 0.64 3.81
C LEU A 166 -1.43 -0.07 3.00
N ARG A 167 -1.47 -1.40 3.03
CA ARG A 167 -2.48 -2.19 2.30
C ARG A 167 -3.90 -1.91 2.78
N ASP A 168 -4.09 -1.70 4.08
CA ASP A 168 -5.40 -1.35 4.63
C ASP A 168 -5.88 0.00 4.08
N GLU A 169 -5.00 1.01 3.98
CA GLU A 169 -5.33 2.30 3.37
C GLU A 169 -5.54 2.20 1.85
N GLN A 170 -4.75 1.40 1.14
CA GLN A 170 -4.95 1.13 -0.29
C GLN A 170 -6.32 0.51 -0.56
N ARG A 171 -6.76 -0.43 0.28
CA ARG A 171 -8.10 -1.06 0.15
C ARG A 171 -9.22 -0.07 0.42
N LYS A 172 -9.10 0.77 1.45
CA LYS A 172 -10.09 1.82 1.74
C LYS A 172 -10.21 2.79 0.56
N PHE A 173 -9.07 3.23 0.01
CA PHE A 173 -9.05 4.12 -1.15
C PHE A 173 -9.61 3.45 -2.42
N ALA A 174 -9.23 2.20 -2.69
CA ALA A 174 -9.79 1.45 -3.81
C ALA A 174 -11.32 1.30 -3.70
N ALA A 175 -11.82 0.98 -2.50
CA ALA A 175 -13.25 0.87 -2.23
C ALA A 175 -13.99 2.21 -2.41
N SER A 176 -13.44 3.32 -1.91
CA SER A 176 -14.06 4.65 -2.07
C SER A 176 -14.07 5.11 -3.53
N ALA A 177 -13.08 4.69 -4.32
CA ALA A 177 -13.04 4.93 -5.76
C ALA A 177 -13.91 3.94 -6.59
N GLY A 178 -14.55 2.95 -5.98
CA GLY A 178 -15.32 1.92 -6.69
C GLY A 178 -14.46 0.96 -7.51
N ILE A 179 -13.22 0.70 -7.08
CA ILE A 179 -12.26 -0.25 -7.68
C ILE A 179 -12.31 -1.54 -6.88
N PHE A 180 -13.05 -2.54 -7.36
CA PHE A 180 -13.30 -3.80 -6.64
C PHE A 180 -12.31 -4.92 -6.97
N ALA A 181 -11.40 -4.71 -7.93
CA ALA A 181 -10.33 -5.64 -8.32
C ALA A 181 -8.96 -5.01 -8.05
N TYR A 182 -8.64 -4.83 -6.77
CA TYR A 182 -7.32 -4.40 -6.30
C TYR A 182 -6.80 -5.44 -5.30
N ASP A 183 -6.14 -6.46 -5.84
CA ASP A 183 -5.43 -7.51 -5.08
C ASP A 183 -3.93 -7.23 -5.01
#